data_AF-A0A950EJH6-F1
#
_entry.id   AF-A0A950EJH6-F1
#
_cell.length_a   1.000
_cell.length_b   1.000
_cell.length_c   1.000
_cell.angle_alpha   90.00
_cell.angle_beta   90.00
_cell.angle_gamma   90.00
#
_symmetry.space_group_name_H-M   'P 1'
#
loop_
_entity.id
_entity.type
_entity.pdbx_description
1 polymer ?
#
loop_
_entity_poly.entity_id
_entity_poly.type
_entity_poly.pdbx_seq_one_letter_code
_entity_poly.pdbx_strand_id
1 'polypeptide(L)'
;SLTVDRANDTPETLAAYAKTLGAKPGWYFLTGERRELDPVLKKLGLYVELRESHSPIFLVGNLRTGLWKKVFGLGDSEEVIASIESVAGDAPTR
;
A
#
# COMPACT_ATOMS: atom_id res chain seq x y z
N SER A 1 2.07 4.64 0.97
CA SER A 1 2.90 3.63 1.65
C SER A 1 2.47 3.53 3.10
N LEU A 2 2.33 2.31 3.62
CA LEU A 2 2.05 2.03 5.03
C LEU A 2 3.20 1.16 5.55
N THR A 3 3.91 1.60 6.58
CA THR A 3 5.06 0.84 7.09
C THR A 3 4.65 -0.48 7.75
N VAL A 4 5.52 -1.48 7.62
CA VAL A 4 5.53 -2.71 8.44
C VAL A 4 6.59 -2.66 9.56
N ASP A 5 7.52 -1.69 9.51
CA ASP A 5 8.60 -1.48 10.48
C ASP A 5 8.38 -0.22 11.34
N ARG A 6 7.36 -0.28 12.20
CA ARG A 6 7.00 0.79 13.14
C ARG A 6 8.11 1.19 14.11
N ALA A 7 9.10 0.34 14.34
CA ALA A 7 10.15 0.60 15.31
C ALA A 7 11.18 1.60 14.76
N ASN A 8 11.35 1.64 13.44
CA ASN A 8 12.35 2.46 12.76
C ASN A 8 11.73 3.57 11.89
N ASP A 9 10.55 3.32 11.33
CA ASP A 9 9.87 4.25 10.42
C ASP A 9 9.07 5.31 11.18
N THR A 10 9.76 6.29 11.76
CA THR A 10 9.12 7.46 12.40
C THR A 10 8.53 8.41 11.34
N PRO A 11 7.63 9.33 11.73
CA PRO A 11 7.10 10.33 10.82
C PRO A 11 8.20 11.16 10.11
N GLU A 12 9.26 11.52 10.82
CA GLU A 12 10.38 12.30 10.29
C GLU A 12 11.18 11.50 9.26
N THR A 13 11.49 10.23 9.57
CA THR A 13 12.17 9.30 8.66
C THR A 13 11.37 9.09 7.38
N LEU A 14 10.07 8.83 7.51
CA LEU A 14 9.18 8.64 6.34
C LEU A 14 9.00 9.92 5.54
N ALA A 15 8.96 11.10 6.18
CA ALA A 15 8.89 12.37 5.47
C ALA A 15 10.17 12.66 4.67
N ALA A 16 11.34 12.35 5.24
CA ALA A 16 12.61 12.45 4.51
C ALA A 16 12.64 11.47 3.33
N TYR A 17 12.24 10.21 3.56
CA TYR A 17 12.17 9.20 2.51
C TYR A 17 11.22 9.59 1.37
N ALA A 18 10.01 10.06 1.69
CA ALA A 18 9.03 10.53 0.70
C ALA A 18 9.59 11.65 -0.20
N LYS A 19 10.41 12.56 0.35
CA LYS A 19 11.09 13.60 -0.44
C LYS A 19 12.09 13.03 -1.43
N THR A 20 12.87 12.02 -1.03
CA THR A 20 13.86 11.38 -1.94
C THR A 20 13.19 10.69 -3.12
N LEU A 21 11.97 10.15 -2.92
CA LEU A 21 11.15 9.54 -3.98
C LEU A 21 10.38 10.57 -4.82
N GLY A 22 10.48 11.86 -4.52
CA GLY A 22 9.75 12.90 -5.24
C GLY A 22 8.23 12.81 -5.10
N ALA A 23 7.75 12.42 -3.90
CA ALA A 23 6.34 12.22 -3.62
C ALA A 23 5.45 13.39 -4.09
N LYS A 24 4.29 13.04 -4.66
CA LYS A 24 3.35 13.98 -5.28
C LYS A 24 2.10 14.16 -4.41
N PRO A 25 1.27 15.20 -4.66
CA PRO A 25 -0.03 15.30 -4.02
C PRO A 25 -0.82 13.99 -4.10
N GLY A 26 -1.40 13.56 -2.97
CA GLY A 26 -2.07 12.26 -2.84
C GLY A 26 -1.17 11.10 -2.41
N TRP A 27 0.15 11.27 -2.34
CA TRP A 27 1.06 10.24 -1.83
C TRP A 27 1.28 10.43 -0.33
N TYR A 28 0.80 9.47 0.45
CA TYR A 28 0.97 9.45 1.89
C TYR A 28 1.91 8.33 2.31
N PHE A 29 2.84 8.64 3.20
CA PHE A 29 3.73 7.67 3.85
C PHE A 29 3.34 7.63 5.32
N LEU A 30 2.71 6.53 5.73
CA LEU A 30 2.00 6.42 6.99
C LEU A 30 2.75 5.49 7.94
N THR A 31 2.84 5.92 9.19
CA THR A 31 3.33 5.16 10.34
C THR A 31 2.39 5.36 11.54
N GLY A 32 2.67 4.68 12.65
CA GLY A 32 1.86 4.70 13.85
C GLY A 32 2.26 3.63 14.85
N GLU A 33 1.56 3.60 15.98
CA GLU A 33 1.87 2.67 17.06
C GLU A 33 1.50 1.23 16.69
N ARG A 34 2.16 0.26 17.36
CA ARG A 34 1.88 -1.18 17.18
C ARG A 34 0.40 -1.51 17.26
N ARG A 35 -0.26 -1.00 18.30
CA ARG A 35 -1.69 -1.23 18.58
C ARG A 35 -2.62 -0.69 17.49
N GLU A 36 -2.16 0.25 16.67
CA GLU A 36 -2.95 0.90 15.62
C GLU A 36 -2.68 0.25 14.26
N LEU A 37 -1.42 -0.01 13.94
CA LEU A 37 -1.02 -0.57 12.63
C LEU A 37 -1.25 -2.07 12.51
N ASP A 38 -1.03 -2.87 13.57
CA ASP A 38 -1.22 -4.33 13.52
C ASP A 38 -2.63 -4.72 13.05
N PRO A 39 -3.72 -4.17 13.62
CA PRO A 39 -5.08 -4.49 13.16
C PRO A 39 -5.34 -4.10 11.70
N VAL A 40 -4.79 -2.97 11.24
CA VAL A 40 -4.95 -2.50 9.86
C VAL A 40 -4.25 -3.46 8.90
N LEU A 41 -2.97 -3.78 9.15
CA LEU A 41 -2.21 -4.71 8.32
C LEU A 41 -2.83 -6.11 8.29
N LYS A 42 -3.37 -6.59 9.41
CA LYS A 42 -4.09 -7.88 9.48
C LYS A 42 -5.35 -7.86 8.62
N LYS A 43 -6.17 -6.82 8.70
CA LYS A 43 -7.39 -6.68 7.88
C LYS A 43 -7.08 -6.59 6.38
N LEU A 44 -5.96 -5.96 6.03
CA LEU A 44 -5.47 -5.88 4.65
C LEU A 44 -4.77 -7.17 4.18
N GLY A 45 -4.55 -8.12 5.09
CA GLY A 45 -3.82 -9.37 4.81
C GLY A 45 -2.37 -9.14 4.39
N LEU A 46 -1.71 -8.16 5.02
CA LEU A 46 -0.31 -7.75 4.81
C LEU A 46 0.51 -7.77 6.11
N TYR A 47 -0.07 -8.22 7.23
CA TYR A 47 0.67 -8.35 8.49
C TYR A 47 1.78 -9.39 8.36
N VAL A 48 2.94 -9.05 8.91
CA VAL A 48 4.11 -9.92 9.02
C VAL A 48 4.72 -9.79 10.41
N GLU A 49 5.28 -10.88 10.93
CA GLU A 49 6.01 -10.90 12.21
C GLU A 49 7.38 -10.21 12.09
N LEU A 50 8.10 -10.54 11.02
CA LEU A 50 9.40 -9.98 10.68
C LEU A 50 9.23 -9.01 9.51
N ARG A 51 9.78 -7.80 9.63
CA ARG A 51 9.66 -6.77 8.59
C ARG A 51 10.21 -7.26 7.25
N GLU A 52 11.22 -8.12 7.25
CA GLU A 52 11.85 -8.68 6.05
C GLU A 52 10.92 -9.63 5.29
N SER A 53 9.87 -10.12 5.93
CA SER A 53 8.89 -11.05 5.32
C SER A 53 7.77 -10.35 4.54
N HIS A 54 7.81 -9.03 4.40
CA HIS A 54 6.79 -8.31 3.62
C HIS A 54 6.82 -8.75 2.14
N SER A 55 5.64 -8.92 1.55
CA SER A 55 5.52 -9.25 0.13
C SER A 55 5.53 -7.97 -0.71
N PRO A 56 6.13 -7.98 -1.92
CA PRO A 56 6.17 -6.81 -2.80
C PRO A 56 4.84 -6.68 -3.56
N ILE A 57 3.76 -6.42 -2.82
CA ILE A 57 2.39 -6.34 -3.32
C ILE A 57 1.89 -4.90 -3.23
N PHE A 58 1.24 -4.43 -4.28
CA PHE A 58 0.39 -3.25 -4.23
C PHE A 58 -1.06 -3.68 -3.92
N LEU A 59 -1.70 -2.98 -2.99
CA LEU A 59 -3.14 -3.02 -2.83
C LEU A 59 -3.76 -1.90 -3.65
N VAL A 60 -4.60 -2.26 -4.61
CA VAL A 60 -5.31 -1.33 -5.48
C VAL A 60 -6.79 -1.43 -5.16
N GLY A 61 -7.43 -0.32 -4.81
CA GLY A 61 -8.83 -0.28 -4.39
C GLY A 61 -9.64 0.76 -5.15
N ASN A 62 -10.88 0.41 -5.48
CA ASN A 62 -11.90 1.32 -5.99
C ASN A 62 -12.99 1.47 -4.94
N LEU A 63 -13.01 2.61 -4.25
CA LEU A 63 -13.96 2.85 -3.16
C LEU A 63 -15.40 3.00 -3.64
N ARG A 64 -15.63 3.38 -4.90
CA ARG A 64 -16.98 3.53 -5.47
C ARG A 64 -17.67 2.18 -5.66
N THR A 65 -16.91 1.13 -5.98
CA THR A 65 -17.45 -0.21 -6.23
C THR A 65 -17.12 -1.21 -5.12
N GLY A 66 -16.17 -0.88 -4.25
CA GLY A 66 -15.66 -1.79 -3.22
C GLY A 66 -14.71 -2.86 -3.77
N LEU A 67 -14.29 -2.77 -5.04
CA LEU A 67 -13.32 -3.71 -5.60
C LEU A 67 -11.92 -3.45 -5.03
N TRP A 68 -11.25 -4.50 -4.57
CA TRP A 68 -9.86 -4.48 -4.13
C TRP A 68 -9.08 -5.62 -4.79
N LYS A 69 -7.87 -5.34 -5.27
CA LYS A 69 -6.94 -6.34 -5.81
C LYS A 69 -5.57 -6.24 -5.15
N LYS A 70 -4.94 -7.40 -4.97
CA LYS A 70 -3.50 -7.54 -4.71
C LYS A 70 -2.79 -7.67 -6.05
N VAL A 71 -1.87 -6.77 -6.35
CA VAL A 71 -1.08 -6.75 -7.58
C VAL A 71 0.38 -6.99 -7.23
N PHE A 72 1.03 -7.94 -7.89
CA PHE A 72 2.44 -8.23 -7.66
C PHE A 72 3.30 -7.12 -8.29
N GLY A 73 3.97 -6.32 -7.46
CA GLY A 73 4.64 -5.10 -7.89
C GLY A 73 5.97 -5.30 -8.61
N LEU A 74 6.53 -6.51 -8.57
CA LEU A 74 7.73 -6.89 -9.32
C LEU A 74 7.41 -7.63 -10.64
N GLY A 75 6.14 -7.68 -11.03
CA GLY A 75 5.72 -8.22 -12.32
C GLY A 75 6.09 -7.29 -13.49
N ASP A 76 5.72 -7.71 -14.69
CA ASP A 76 5.89 -6.87 -15.88
C ASP A 76 5.12 -5.55 -15.71
N SER A 77 5.71 -4.44 -16.16
CA SER A 77 5.14 -3.11 -15.95
C SER A 77 3.79 -2.96 -16.65
N GLU A 78 3.60 -3.56 -17.82
CA GLU A 78 2.34 -3.52 -18.57
C GLU A 78 1.25 -4.30 -17.82
N GLU A 79 1.60 -5.45 -17.23
CA GLU A 79 0.67 -6.25 -16.41
C GLU A 79 0.25 -5.53 -15.11
N VAL A 80 1.19 -4.83 -14.47
CA VAL A 80 0.92 -4.01 -13.28
C VAL A 80 -0.02 -2.86 -13.64
N ILE A 81 0.25 -2.14 -14.72
CA ILE A 81 -0.58 -1.04 -15.20
C ILE A 81 -1.99 -1.54 -15.56
N ALA A 82 -2.09 -2.61 -16.34
CA ALA A 82 -3.38 -3.19 -16.71
C ALA A 82 -4.20 -3.63 -15.48
N SER A 83 -3.54 -4.17 -14.46
CA SER A 83 -4.18 -4.52 -13.19
C SER A 83 -4.74 -3.29 -12.46
N ILE A 84 -3.98 -2.20 -12.42
CA ILE A 84 -4.42 -0.92 -11.82
C ILE A 84 -5.60 -0.33 -12.59
N GLU A 85 -5.49 -0.24 -13.91
CA GLU A 85 -6.54 0.29 -14.78
C GLU A 85 -7.83 -0.52 -14.68
N SER A 86 -7.73 -1.85 -14.56
CA SER A 86 -8.90 -2.71 -14.36
C SER A 86 -9.68 -2.38 -13.08
N VAL A 87 -8.99 -1.99 -12.01
CA VAL A 87 -9.63 -1.59 -10.75
C VAL A 87 -10.18 -0.17 -10.86
N ALA A 88 -9.41 0.75 -11.44
CA ALA A 88 -9.83 2.13 -11.61
C ALA A 88 -11.06 2.28 -12.53
N GLY A 89 -11.12 1.50 -13.61
CA GLY A 89 -12.21 1.47 -14.57
C GLY A 89 -13.45 0.70 -14.13
N ASP A 90 -13.36 -0.07 -13.04
CA ASP A 90 -14.48 -0.83 -12.49
C ASP A 90 -15.66 0.09 -12.16
N ALA A 91 -16.88 -0.32 -12.52
CA ALA A 91 -18.09 0.49 -12.37
C ALA A 91 -19.21 -0.35 -11.75
N PRO A 92 -20.12 0.26 -10.97
CA PRO A 92 -21.26 -0.44 -10.42
C PRO A 92 -22.04 -1.13 -11.55
N THR A 93 -22.29 -2.43 -11.40
CA THR A 93 -23.33 -3.09 -12.18
C THR A 93 -24.67 -2.43 -11.85
N ARG A 94 -25.36 -1.95 -12.89
CA ARG A 94 -26.70 -1.35 -12.78
C ARG A 94 -27.72 -2.32 -12.20
#